data_AF-A0A497QAA5-F1
#
_entry.id   AF-A0A497QAA5-F1
#
_cell.length_a   1.000
_cell.length_b   1.000
_cell.length_c   1.000
_cell.angle_alpha   90.00
_cell.angle_beta   90.00
_cell.angle_gamma   90.00
#
_symmetry.space_group_name_H-M   'P 1'
#
loop_
_entity.id
_entity.type
_entity.pdbx_description
1 polymer ?
#
loop_
_entity_poly.entity_id
_entity_poly.type
_entity_poly.pdbx_seq_one_letter_code
_entity_poly.pdbx_strand_id
1 'polypeptide(L)'
;MARWTAVQVRRATKSIEKGIAKKGFSFIEIVGACPTSYGRRNRLGDSVAMHRHLLEVADIQNGLPPHEAELEYDSRIVCGEFVDIEKPEYTEVLKAAHEKLRK
;
A
#
# COMPACT_ATOMS: atom_id res chain seq x y z
N MET A 1 -0.04 -3.87 6.22
CA MET A 1 0.67 -2.91 5.35
C MET A 1 1.00 -3.59 4.04
N ALA A 2 0.61 -2.98 2.93
CA ALA A 2 0.94 -3.45 1.59
C ALA A 2 1.23 -2.27 0.63
N ARG A 3 2.00 -2.52 -0.43
CA ARG A 3 2.18 -1.59 -1.56
C ARG A 3 1.96 -2.31 -2.88
N TRP A 4 1.24 -1.66 -3.79
CA TRP A 4 1.05 -2.10 -5.17
C TRP A 4 1.10 -0.93 -6.14
N THR A 5 1.31 -1.20 -7.43
CA THR A 5 1.10 -0.21 -8.49
C THR A 5 -0.33 -0.30 -9.05
N ALA A 6 -0.84 0.78 -9.65
CA ALA A 6 -2.20 0.83 -10.21
C ALA A 6 -2.45 -0.20 -11.33
N VAL A 7 -1.37 -0.73 -11.92
CA VAL A 7 -1.41 -1.80 -12.94
C VAL A 7 -1.53 -3.20 -12.35
N GLN A 8 -1.23 -3.40 -11.06
CA GLN A 8 -1.35 -4.67 -10.33
C GLN A 8 -2.75 -4.85 -9.72
N VAL A 9 -3.80 -4.55 -10.49
CA VAL A 9 -5.20 -4.42 -10.03
C VAL A 9 -5.64 -5.60 -9.15
N ARG A 10 -5.41 -6.84 -9.58
CA ARG A 10 -5.86 -8.03 -8.81
C ARG A 10 -5.21 -8.15 -7.43
N ARG A 11 -3.95 -7.72 -7.29
CA ARG A 11 -3.23 -7.77 -6.00
C ARG A 11 -3.71 -6.63 -5.10
N ALA A 12 -3.84 -5.43 -5.68
CA ALA A 12 -4.40 -4.27 -4.99
C ALA A 12 -5.81 -4.56 -4.46
N THR A 13 -6.72 -5.11 -5.28
CA THR A 13 -8.08 -5.48 -4.86
C THR A 13 -8.06 -6.45 -3.69
N LYS A 14 -7.28 -7.54 -3.77
CA LYS A 14 -7.19 -8.52 -2.68
C LYS A 14 -6.68 -7.90 -1.36
N SER A 15 -5.65 -7.06 -1.43
CA SER A 15 -5.15 -6.40 -0.22
C SER A 15 -6.16 -5.38 0.33
N ILE A 16 -6.93 -4.69 -0.53
CA ILE A 16 -8.03 -3.79 -0.09
C ILE A 16 -9.14 -4.58 0.59
N GLU A 17 -9.60 -5.68 0.01
CA GLU A 17 -10.59 -6.59 0.61
C GLU A 17 -10.13 -7.07 1.99
N LYS A 18 -8.89 -7.56 2.08
CA LYS A 18 -8.25 -7.97 3.34
C LYS A 18 -8.15 -6.81 4.34
N GLY A 19 -7.80 -5.62 3.87
CA GLY A 19 -7.65 -4.42 4.69
C GLY A 19 -8.97 -3.93 5.28
N ILE A 20 -10.08 -4.03 4.54
CA ILE A 20 -11.43 -3.71 5.01
C ILE A 20 -11.90 -4.74 6.05
N ALA A 21 -11.62 -6.03 5.82
CA ALA A 21 -12.02 -7.09 6.74
C ALA A 21 -11.18 -7.16 8.04
N LYS A 22 -10.06 -6.44 8.11
CA LYS A 22 -9.15 -6.49 9.26
C LYS A 22 -9.73 -5.76 10.46
N LYS A 23 -9.78 -6.44 11.61
CA LYS A 23 -10.00 -5.80 12.92
C LYS A 23 -8.73 -5.04 13.32
N GLY A 24 -8.76 -3.71 13.21
CA GLY A 24 -7.63 -2.83 13.48
C GLY A 24 -7.25 -1.96 12.28
N PHE A 25 -6.02 -1.47 12.28
CA PHE A 25 -5.55 -0.53 11.26
C PHE A 25 -4.95 -1.24 10.05
N SER A 26 -5.40 -0.86 8.85
CA SER A 26 -4.83 -1.30 7.57
C SER A 26 -4.29 -0.10 6.79
N PHE A 27 -3.09 -0.27 6.22
CA PHE A 27 -2.45 0.72 5.35
C PHE A 27 -2.05 0.05 4.04
N ILE A 28 -2.52 0.60 2.93
CA ILE A 28 -2.30 0.07 1.58
C ILE A 28 -1.92 1.26 0.70
N GLU A 29 -0.70 1.23 0.16
CA GLU A 29 -0.19 2.26 -0.74
C GLU A 29 -0.34 1.82 -2.20
N ILE A 30 -1.00 2.64 -3.01
CA ILE A 30 -1.17 2.38 -4.45
C ILE A 30 -0.43 3.45 -5.26
N VAL A 31 0.61 3.04 -5.99
CA VAL A 31 1.38 3.94 -6.87
C VAL A 31 0.67 4.05 -8.22
N GLY A 32 0.10 5.22 -8.51
CA GLY A 32 -0.62 5.50 -9.74
C GLY A 32 0.12 6.44 -10.68
N ALA A 33 -0.07 6.25 -11.99
CA ALA A 33 0.43 7.19 -13.00
C ALA A 33 -0.48 8.43 -13.06
N CYS A 34 0.12 9.62 -13.09
CA CYS A 34 -0.58 10.89 -13.31
C CYS A 34 -0.06 11.57 -14.60
N PRO A 35 -0.58 11.20 -15.79
CA PRO A 35 -0.03 11.67 -17.07
C PRO A 35 -0.23 13.17 -17.30
N THR A 36 -1.34 13.73 -16.80
CA THR A 36 -1.70 15.13 -17.05
C THR A 36 -0.81 16.12 -16.32
N SER A 37 -0.40 15.80 -15.09
CA SER A 37 0.37 16.71 -14.23
C SER A 37 1.81 16.24 -14.04
N TYR A 38 2.02 15.11 -13.36
CA TYR A 38 3.36 14.61 -13.06
C TYR A 38 4.12 14.19 -14.33
N GLY A 39 3.47 13.40 -15.19
CA GLY A 39 4.06 12.93 -16.44
C GLY A 39 4.45 14.09 -17.37
N ARG A 40 3.55 15.05 -17.57
CA ARG A 40 3.81 16.24 -18.40
C ARG A 40 4.98 17.08 -17.87
N ARG A 41 5.04 17.34 -16.57
CA ARG A 41 6.10 18.17 -15.96
C ARG A 41 7.47 17.50 -16.02
N ASN A 42 7.52 16.17 -15.94
CA ASN A 42 8.76 15.38 -15.93
C ASN A 42 9.08 14.73 -17.28
N ARG A 43 8.31 15.02 -18.33
CA ARG A 43 8.50 14.48 -19.69
C ARG A 43 8.52 12.94 -19.77
N LEU A 44 7.67 12.28 -18.98
CA LEU A 44 7.63 10.81 -18.81
C LEU A 44 6.83 10.06 -19.90
N GLY A 45 6.43 10.76 -20.97
CA GLY A 45 5.60 10.18 -22.03
C GLY A 45 4.10 10.20 -21.72
N ASP A 46 3.36 9.37 -22.44
CA ASP A 46 1.90 9.28 -22.33
C ASP A 46 1.44 8.32 -21.22
N SER A 47 0.12 8.20 -21.05
CA SER A 47 -0.46 7.31 -20.04
C SER A 47 0.00 5.86 -20.21
N VAL A 48 0.08 5.34 -21.43
CA VAL A 48 0.44 3.94 -21.68
C VAL A 48 1.90 3.69 -21.33
N ALA A 49 2.80 4.61 -21.71
CA ALA A 49 4.21 4.55 -21.35
C ALA A 49 4.41 4.54 -19.83
N MET A 50 3.73 5.41 -19.10
CA MET A 50 3.85 5.46 -17.63
C MET A 50 3.31 4.20 -16.94
N HIS A 51 2.19 3.64 -17.41
CA HIS A 51 1.67 2.38 -16.84
C HIS A 51 2.58 1.19 -17.17
N ARG A 52 3.19 1.17 -18.36
CA ARG A 52 4.19 0.16 -18.73
C ARG A 52 5.43 0.28 -17.83
N HIS A 53 5.93 1.49 -17.61
CA HIS A 53 7.03 1.76 -16.69
C HIS A 53 6.75 1.20 -15.29
N LEU A 54 5.56 1.47 -14.73
CA LEU A 54 5.14 0.92 -13.43
C LEU A 54 5.07 -0.61 -13.39
N LEU A 55 4.89 -1.30 -14.51
CA LEU A 55 4.99 -2.77 -14.57
C LEU A 55 6.45 -3.22 -14.58
N GLU A 56 7.32 -2.50 -15.31
CA GLU A 56 8.73 -2.85 -15.51
C GLU A 56 9.55 -2.67 -14.23
N VAL A 57 9.33 -1.59 -13.48
CA VAL A 57 10.09 -1.32 -12.24
C VAL A 57 9.50 -1.98 -10.99
N ALA A 58 8.33 -2.63 -11.10
CA ALA A 58 7.69 -3.26 -9.95
C ALA A 58 8.38 -4.58 -9.56
N ASP A 59 8.96 -4.61 -8.36
CA ASP A 59 9.60 -5.79 -7.78
C ASP A 59 8.75 -6.35 -6.62
N ILE A 60 8.33 -7.61 -6.71
CA ILE A 60 7.39 -8.19 -5.74
C ILE A 60 8.16 -8.91 -4.62
N GLN A 61 8.16 -8.34 -3.42
CA GLN A 61 8.85 -8.84 -2.22
C GLN A 61 7.88 -8.89 -1.03
N ASN A 62 7.16 -10.01 -0.88
CA ASN A 62 6.26 -10.19 0.26
C ASN A 62 7.06 -10.54 1.53
N GLY A 63 6.63 -10.02 2.68
CA GLY A 63 7.29 -10.23 3.97
C GLY A 63 8.56 -9.42 4.17
N LEU A 64 8.96 -8.58 3.20
CA LEU A 64 10.06 -7.66 3.37
C LEU A 64 9.75 -6.67 4.51
N PRO A 65 10.70 -6.38 5.41
CA PRO A 65 10.50 -5.37 6.44
C PRO A 65 10.10 -4.02 5.81
N PRO A 66 9.07 -3.32 6.32
CA PRO A 66 8.58 -2.09 5.70
C PRO A 66 9.62 -0.99 5.50
N HIS A 67 10.63 -0.93 6.37
CA HIS A 67 11.70 0.06 6.28
C HIS A 67 12.71 -0.24 5.16
N GLU A 68 12.72 -1.47 4.64
CA GLU A 68 13.52 -1.91 3.49
C GLU A 68 12.70 -1.86 2.18
N ALA A 69 11.38 -1.64 2.26
CA ALA A 69 10.50 -1.56 1.10
C ALA A 69 10.68 -0.22 0.36
N GLU A 70 11.75 -0.14 -0.41
CA GLU A 70 12.14 1.02 -1.20
C GLU A 70 11.12 1.37 -2.30
N LEU A 71 11.00 2.67 -2.55
CA LEU A 71 10.23 3.21 -3.67
C LEU A 71 11.11 4.21 -4.40
N GLU A 72 11.79 3.72 -5.44
CA GLU A 72 12.49 4.56 -6.39
C GLU A 72 11.78 4.45 -7.75
N TYR A 73 11.15 5.56 -8.17
CA TYR A 73 10.26 5.55 -9.33
C TYR A 73 10.96 5.08 -10.60
N ASP A 74 12.19 5.49 -10.84
CA ASP A 74 12.90 5.25 -12.11
C ASP A 74 13.48 3.83 -12.23
N SER A 75 13.81 3.19 -11.11
CA SER A 75 14.61 1.96 -11.09
C SER A 75 13.87 0.77 -10.47
N ARG A 76 13.20 0.97 -9.33
CA ARG A 76 12.68 -0.13 -8.52
C ARG A 76 11.62 0.33 -7.52
N ILE A 77 10.43 -0.22 -7.66
CA ILE A 77 9.32 -0.04 -6.71
C ILE A 77 9.05 -1.38 -6.03
N VAL A 78 9.44 -1.50 -4.77
CA VAL A 78 9.17 -2.71 -3.99
C VAL A 78 7.68 -2.78 -3.66
N CYS A 79 7.01 -3.81 -4.18
CA CYS A 79 5.60 -4.11 -3.99
C CYS A 79 5.42 -5.40 -3.20
N GLY A 80 4.33 -5.53 -2.45
CA GLY A 80 4.10 -6.72 -1.63
C GLY A 80 3.20 -6.44 -0.43
N GLU A 81 2.84 -7.51 0.27
CA GLU A 81 2.34 -7.41 1.65
C GLU A 81 3.54 -7.50 2.60
N PHE A 82 3.74 -6.47 3.43
CA PHE A 82 4.94 -6.34 4.28
C PHE A 82 4.70 -6.74 5.73
N VAL A 83 3.56 -6.30 6.29
CA VAL A 83 3.23 -6.52 7.71
C VAL A 83 1.76 -6.84 7.84
N ASP A 84 1.46 -7.95 8.50
CA ASP A 84 0.12 -8.31 8.92
C ASP A 84 0.17 -8.83 10.35
N ILE A 85 -0.22 -7.98 11.29
CA ILE A 85 -0.17 -8.26 12.73
C ILE A 85 -1.51 -7.92 13.36
N GLU A 86 -1.85 -8.59 14.44
CA GLU A 86 -3.03 -8.31 15.24
C GLU A 86 -2.65 -7.55 16.50
N LYS A 87 -3.30 -6.41 16.72
CA LYS A 87 -3.16 -5.57 17.91
C LYS A 87 -4.53 -5.03 18.29
N PRO A 88 -4.80 -4.77 19.58
CA PRO A 88 -6.04 -4.14 20.01
C PRO A 88 -6.28 -2.83 19.25
N GLU A 89 -7.47 -2.70 18.68
CA GLU A 89 -7.88 -1.46 18.03
C GLU A 89 -8.23 -0.38 19.06
N TYR A 90 -8.25 0.88 18.63
CA TYR A 90 -8.49 2.01 19.52
C TYR A 90 -9.79 1.89 20.33
N THR A 91 -10.87 1.48 19.67
CA THR A 91 -12.20 1.24 20.27
C THR A 91 -12.19 0.12 21.31
N GLU A 92 -11.42 -0.94 21.08
CA GLU A 92 -11.25 -2.05 22.02
C GLU A 92 -10.48 -1.61 23.27
N VAL A 93 -9.39 -0.86 23.09
CA VAL A 93 -8.62 -0.27 24.20
C VAL A 93 -9.49 0.71 25.01
N LEU A 94 -10.26 1.56 24.33
CA LEU A 94 -11.15 2.52 24.96
C LEU A 94 -12.26 1.84 25.77
N LYS A 95 -12.88 0.79 25.21
CA LYS A 95 -13.90 0.01 25.90
C LYS A 95 -13.34 -0.64 27.17
N ALA A 96 -12.16 -1.25 27.08
CA ALA A 96 -11.48 -1.84 28.24
C ALA A 96 -11.15 -0.80 29.32
N ALA A 97 -10.76 0.42 28.93
CA ALA A 97 -10.54 1.51 29.88
C ALA A 97 -11.84 1.95 30.59
N HIS A 98 -12.94 2.10 29.85
CA HIS A 98 -14.25 2.42 30.43
C HIS A 98 -14.76 1.34 31.40
N GLU A 99 -14.58 0.07 31.08
CA GLU A 99 -14.99 -1.05 31.94
C GLU A 99 -14.22 -1.09 33.26
N LYS A 100 -12.93 -0.72 33.25
CA LYS A 100 -12.11 -0.62 34.48
C LYS A 100 -12.59 0.48 35.41
N LEU A 101 -13.06 1.61 34.89
CA LEU A 101 -13.54 2.75 35.67
C LEU A 101 -14.94 2.54 36.26
N ARG A 102 -15.70 1.55 35.76
CA ARG A 102 -17.05 1.22 36.25
C ARG A 102 -17.04 0.21 37.41
N LYS A 103 -15.88 -0.32 37.78
CA LYS A 103 -15.67 -1.16 38.96
C LYS A 103 -15.19 -0.30 40.13
#